data_AF-A0A0S8KEN0-F1
#
_entry.id   AF-A0A0S8KEN0-F1
#
_cell.length_a   1.000
_cell.length_b   1.000
_cell.length_c   1.000
_cell.angle_alpha   90.00
_cell.angle_beta   90.00
_cell.angle_gamma   90.00
#
_symmetry.space_group_name_H-M   'P 1'
#
loop_
_entity.id
_entity.type
_entity.pdbx_description
1 polymer ?
#
loop_
_entity_poly.entity_id
_entity_poly.type
_entity_poly.pdbx_seq_one_letter_code
_entity_poly.pdbx_strand_id
1 'polypeptide(L)' 'MNALGEHPWELSFSFGRALQQPALQAWKGEETNLPAAQEAFYQRVRLNGAARYGQYSIEMEAVAT' A
#
# COMPACT_ATOMS: atom_id res chain seq x y z
N MET A 1 10.03 -11.78 0.61
CA MET A 1 11.39 -11.40 1.07
C MET A 1 11.43 -11.32 2.58
N ASN A 2 10.76 -10.35 3.21
CA ASN A 2 10.80 -10.20 4.68
C ASN A 2 10.25 -11.39 5.49
N ALA A 3 9.37 -12.23 4.94
CA ALA A 3 8.87 -13.43 5.61
C ALA A 3 9.85 -14.64 5.58
N LEU A 4 11.02 -14.51 4.94
CA LEU A 4 11.98 -15.62 4.78
C LEU A 4 12.98 -15.76 5.95
N GLY A 5 12.75 -15.05 7.06
CA GLY A 5 13.67 -14.99 8.20
C GLY A 5 14.47 -13.69 8.26
N GLU A 6 15.50 -13.66 9.10
CA GLU A 6 16.34 -12.48 9.32
C GLU A 6 17.20 -12.15 8.09
N HIS A 7 17.39 -10.85 7.84
CA HIS A 7 18.23 -10.34 6.76
C HIS A 7 19.36 -9.49 7.35
N PRO A 8 20.56 -9.48 6.74
CA PRO A 8 21.67 -8.65 7.22
C PRO A 8 21.44 -7.13 7.02
N TRP A 9 20.43 -6.75 6.23
CA TRP A 9 20.00 -5.36 6.03
C TRP A 9 18.48 -5.26 5.97
N GLU A 10 17.97 -4.05 6.22
CA GLU A 10 16.54 -3.80 6.18
C GLU A 10 16.01 -3.75 4.74
N LEU A 11 15.01 -4.58 4.46
CA LEU A 11 14.37 -4.64 3.16
C LEU A 11 13.06 -3.87 3.20
N SER A 12 13.11 -2.63 2.74
CA SER A 12 11.96 -1.73 2.66
C SER A 12 11.64 -1.32 1.23
N PHE A 13 10.71 -0.37 1.08
CA PHE A 13 10.24 0.12 -0.20
C PHE A 13 10.50 1.62 -0.38
N SER A 14 10.75 2.01 -1.63
CA SER A 14 10.70 3.38 -2.11
C SER A 14 9.94 3.35 -3.43
N PHE A 15 8.62 3.46 -3.33
CA PHE A 15 7.70 3.20 -4.44
C PHE A 15 7.08 4.50 -4.96
N GLY A 16 7.16 4.70 -6.28
CA GLY A 16 6.35 5.67 -7.01
C GLY A 16 5.02 5.06 -7.43
N ARG A 17 4.98 4.47 -8.64
CA ARG A 17 3.77 3.90 -9.25
C ARG A 17 3.00 2.94 -8.35
N ALA A 18 3.67 2.01 -7.66
CA ALA A 18 2.99 1.02 -6.83
C ALA A 18 2.25 1.62 -5.62
N LEU A 19 2.63 2.84 -5.19
CA LEU A 19 1.99 3.55 -4.10
C LEU A 19 0.91 4.52 -4.61
N GLN A 20 1.22 5.26 -5.69
CA GLN A 20 0.41 6.39 -6.16
C GLN A 20 -0.65 6.00 -7.20
N GLN A 21 -0.43 4.94 -7.99
CA GLN A 21 -1.31 4.61 -9.12
C GLN A 21 -2.77 4.37 -8.69
N PRO A 22 -3.09 3.61 -7.62
CA PRO A 22 -4.47 3.42 -7.19
C PRO A 22 -5.14 4.71 -6.72
N ALA A 23 -4.40 5.57 -6.00
CA ALA A 23 -4.88 6.87 -5.55
C ALA A 23 -5.20 7.81 -6.73
N LEU A 24 -4.33 7.84 -7.75
CA LEU A 24 -4.54 8.62 -8.97
C LEU A 24 -5.77 8.12 -9.76
N GLN A 25 -5.98 6.80 -9.83
CA GLN A 25 -7.15 6.20 -10.47
C GLN A 25 -8.46 6.51 -9.74
N ALA A 26 -8.43 6.57 -8.40
CA ALA A 26 -9.58 6.96 -7.59
C ALA A 26 -9.85 8.47 -7.69
N TRP A 27 -8.81 9.30 -7.68
CA TRP A 27 -8.93 10.76 -7.70
C TRP A 27 -9.51 11.30 -9.02
N LYS A 28 -8.97 10.85 -10.15
CA LYS A 28 -9.34 11.33 -11.51
C LYS A 28 -9.22 12.85 -11.72
N GLY A 29 -8.52 13.56 -10.83
CA GLY A 29 -8.38 15.02 -10.88
C GLY A 29 -9.55 15.80 -10.30
N GLU A 30 -10.55 15.13 -9.70
CA GLU A 30 -11.76 15.75 -9.17
C GLU A 30 -11.65 15.93 -7.64
N GLU A 31 -11.88 17.14 -7.13
CA GLU A 31 -11.80 17.42 -5.69
C GLU A 31 -12.80 16.60 -4.87
N THR A 32 -13.96 16.30 -5.44
CA THR A 32 -14.99 15.46 -4.81
C THR A 32 -14.52 14.03 -4.54
N ASN A 33 -13.48 13.55 -5.25
CA ASN A 33 -12.92 12.21 -5.08
C ASN A 33 -11.74 12.17 -4.10
N LEU A 34 -11.36 13.30 -3.49
CA LEU A 34 -10.22 13.36 -2.58
C LEU A 34 -10.29 12.33 -1.44
N PRO A 35 -11.44 12.12 -0.75
CA PRO A 35 -11.54 11.09 0.28
C PRO A 35 -11.27 9.68 -0.24
N ALA A 36 -11.81 9.33 -1.42
CA ALA A 36 -11.61 8.02 -2.04
C ALA A 36 -10.15 7.80 -2.45
N ALA A 37 -9.48 8.85 -2.95
CA ALA A 37 -8.06 8.81 -3.29
C ALA A 37 -7.17 8.62 -2.05
N GLN A 38 -7.48 9.31 -0.95
CA GLN A 38 -6.79 9.16 0.33
C GLN A 38 -6.95 7.75 0.89
N GLU A 39 -8.15 7.18 0.86
CA GLU A 39 -8.41 5.80 1.30
C GLU A 39 -7.59 4.79 0.48
N ALA A 40 -7.61 4.91 -0.84
CA ALA A 40 -6.83 4.04 -1.73
C ALA A 40 -5.31 4.15 -1.47
N PHE A 41 -4.81 5.36 -1.22
CA PHE A 41 -3.42 5.59 -0.86
C PHE A 41 -3.07 4.97 0.50
N TYR A 42 -3.90 5.21 1.52
CA TYR A 42 -3.70 4.71 2.86
C TYR A 42 -3.70 3.17 2.89
N GLN A 43 -4.62 2.54 2.16
CA GLN A 43 -4.65 1.09 2.02
C GLN A 43 -3.32 0.56 1.46
N ARG A 44 -2.77 1.17 0.40
CA ARG A 44 -1.46 0.77 -0.15
C ARG A 44 -0.33 0.97 0.85
N VAL A 45 -0.30 2.10 1.57
CA VAL A 45 0.72 2.37 2.60
C VAL A 45 0.65 1.30 3.70
N ARG A 46 -0.54 0.97 4.19
CA ARG A 46 -0.76 -0.05 5.22
C ARG A 46 -0.24 -1.42 4.77
N LEU A 47 -0.53 -1.82 3.54
CA LEU A 47 -0.13 -3.12 3.00
C LEU A 47 1.37 -3.21 2.73
N ASN A 48 1.98 -2.15 2.19
CA ASN A 48 3.42 -2.07 2.03
C ASN A 48 4.15 -2.07 3.39
N GLY A 49 3.58 -1.41 4.40
CA GLY A 49 4.05 -1.48 5.79
C GLY A 49 4.01 -2.91 6.34
N ALA A 50 2.91 -3.63 6.15
CA ALA A 50 2.82 -5.05 6.53
C ALA A 50 3.85 -5.90 5.78
N ALA A 51 4.06 -5.67 4.48
CA ALA A 51 5.04 -6.40 3.68
C ALA A 51 6.49 -6.14 4.14
N ARG A 52 6.79 -4.93 4.61
CA ARG A 52 8.08 -4.58 5.23
C ARG A 52 8.36 -5.44 6.47
N TYR A 53 7.36 -5.73 7.29
CA TYR A 53 7.49 -6.59 8.46
C TYR A 53 7.27 -8.09 8.16
N GLY A 54 7.06 -8.47 6.89
CA GLY A 54 6.78 -9.86 6.52
C GLY A 54 5.40 -10.35 6.97
N GLN A 55 4.48 -9.42 7.27
CA GLN A 55 3.14 -9.68 7.81
C GLN A 55 2.02 -9.51 6.76
N TYR A 56 2.35 -9.10 5.54
CA TYR A 56 1.37 -8.98 4.47
C TYR A 56 0.76 -10.34 4.13
N SER A 57 -0.56 -10.37 3.99
CA SER A 57 -1.31 -11.52 3.48
C SER A 57 -2.34 -11.06 2.45
N ILE A 58 -2.75 -11.96 1.56
CA ILE A 58 -3.69 -11.63 0.47
C ILE A 58 -5.08 -11.27 1.01
N GLU A 59 -5.44 -11.76 2.19
CA GLU A 59 -6.71 -11.45 2.86
C GLU A 59 -6.80 -9.98 3.27
N MET A 60 -5.66 -9.30 3.46
CA MET A 60 -5.62 -7.87 3.79
C MET A 60 -5.99 -6.95 2.61
N GLU A 61 -6.00 -7.49 1.39
CA GLU A 61 -6.38 -6.79 0.15
C GLU A 61 -7.90 -6.58 0.04
N ALA A 62 -8.70 -7.38 0.75
CA ALA A 62 -10.13 -7.18 0.83
C ALA A 62 -10.40 -5.82 1.47
N VAL A 63 -11.06 -4.94 0.73
CA VAL A 63 -11.55 -3.65 1.22
C VAL A 63 -12.44 -3.95 2.43
N ALA A 64 -12.17 -3.31 3.57
CA ALA A 64 -13.15 -3.23 4.63
C ALA A 64 -14.37 -2.52 4.04
N THR A 65 -15.40 -3.31 3.71
CA THR A 65 -16.71 -2.84 3.23
C THR A 65 -17.30 -1.78 4.14
#